data_AF-A0A1G8G024-F1
#
_entry.id   AF-A0A1G8G024-F1
#
_cell.length_a   1.000
_cell.length_b   1.000
_cell.length_c   1.000
_cell.angle_alpha   90.00
_cell.angle_beta   90.00
_cell.angle_gamma   90.00
#
_symmetry.space_group_name_H-M   'P 1'
#
loop_
_entity.id
_entity.type
_entity.pdbx_description
1 polymer ?
#
loop_
_entity_poly.entity_id
_entity_poly.type
_entity_poly.pdbx_seq_one_letter_code
_entity_poly.pdbx_strand_id
1 'polypeptide(L)'
;MLRVISLILVVLAASASLALADPQVGDDLAICRDRQAELQARATACDNLLNADRVAGKDKAIALSVRGNTLINKRDYVHAIEVLSTALDLDPDYVVALNLRGLAHERRGEDDLAMADYNLALQKRPAYGVPYNNRGVIQARRGAKIFILLRGSDV
;
A
#
# COMPACT_ATOMS: atom_id res chain seq x y z
N MET A 1 -0.35 -59.59 -47.20
CA MET A 1 0.89 -59.13 -46.54
C MET A 1 0.76 -57.64 -46.27
N LEU A 2 0.94 -57.28 -45.01
CA LEU A 2 0.58 -56.03 -44.36
C LEU A 2 1.54 -54.88 -44.76
N ARG A 3 1.03 -53.76 -45.27
CA ARG A 3 1.78 -52.49 -45.35
C ARG A 3 0.88 -51.35 -44.89
N VAL A 4 0.81 -51.19 -43.57
CA VAL A 4 0.24 -50.00 -42.92
C VAL A 4 1.28 -48.89 -43.06
N ILE A 5 1.09 -48.04 -44.07
CA ILE A 5 1.92 -46.86 -44.32
C ILE A 5 1.38 -45.73 -43.45
N SER A 6 2.28 -45.15 -42.66
CA SER A 6 2.07 -44.05 -41.72
C SER A 6 1.30 -42.87 -42.30
N LEU A 7 0.28 -42.43 -41.57
CA LEU A 7 -0.33 -41.11 -41.71
C LEU A 7 -0.35 -40.47 -40.30
N ILE A 8 0.82 -40.01 -39.86
CA ILE A 8 0.94 -39.14 -38.70
C ILE A 8 0.58 -37.74 -39.21
N LEU A 9 -0.67 -37.34 -38.98
CA LEU A 9 -1.14 -35.99 -39.22
C LEU A 9 -0.53 -35.10 -38.13
N VAL A 10 0.61 -34.48 -38.40
CA VAL A 10 1.19 -33.45 -37.51
C VAL A 10 0.38 -32.17 -37.71
N VAL A 11 -0.61 -31.93 -36.86
CA VAL A 11 -1.32 -30.65 -36.79
C VAL A 11 -0.40 -29.66 -36.08
N LEU A 12 0.33 -28.85 -36.84
CA LEU A 12 1.01 -27.67 -36.31
C LEU A 12 -0.07 -26.63 -35.98
N ALA A 13 -0.56 -26.64 -34.73
CA ALA A 13 -1.36 -25.53 -34.21
C ALA A 13 -0.42 -24.36 -33.94
N ALA A 14 -0.37 -23.39 -34.86
CA ALA A 14 0.21 -22.09 -34.59
C ALA A 14 -0.67 -21.37 -33.56
N SER A 15 -0.28 -21.38 -32.29
CA SER A 15 -0.94 -20.58 -31.27
C SER A 15 -0.57 -19.12 -31.47
N ALA A 16 -1.36 -18.41 -32.27
CA ALA A 16 -1.44 -16.97 -32.19
C ALA A 16 -2.06 -16.63 -30.83
N SER A 17 -1.22 -16.20 -29.88
CA SER A 17 -1.67 -15.69 -28.59
C SER A 17 -2.45 -14.40 -28.81
N LEU A 18 -3.77 -14.52 -29.00
CA LEU A 18 -4.68 -13.41 -28.82
C LEU A 18 -4.60 -13.04 -27.34
N ALA A 19 -3.99 -11.89 -27.05
CA ALA A 19 -4.02 -11.27 -25.73
C ALA A 19 -5.46 -10.82 -25.43
N LEU A 20 -6.33 -11.78 -25.12
CA LEU A 20 -7.61 -11.49 -24.50
C LEU A 20 -7.31 -10.91 -23.13
N ALA A 21 -7.85 -9.72 -22.84
CA ALA A 21 -7.75 -9.12 -21.52
C ALA A 21 -8.29 -10.12 -20.49
N ASP A 22 -7.45 -10.54 -19.54
CA ASP A 22 -7.79 -11.49 -18.48
C ASP A 22 -8.89 -10.88 -17.59
N PRO A 23 -10.14 -11.40 -17.60
CA PRO A 23 -11.26 -10.82 -16.87
C PRO A 23 -10.98 -10.66 -15.37
N GLN A 24 -10.19 -11.57 -14.80
CA GLN A 24 -9.80 -11.54 -13.38
C GLN A 24 -9.00 -10.28 -13.02
N VAL A 25 -8.23 -9.73 -13.97
CA VAL A 25 -7.41 -8.51 -13.75
C VAL A 25 -8.27 -7.26 -13.71
N GLY A 26 -9.30 -7.20 -14.56
CA GLY A 26 -10.26 -6.09 -14.58
C GLY A 26 -11.01 -5.99 -13.25
N ASP A 27 -11.44 -7.14 -12.74
CA ASP A 27 -12.16 -7.23 -11.47
C ASP A 27 -11.25 -6.87 -10.29
N ASP A 28 -10.02 -7.41 -10.23
CA ASP A 28 -9.07 -7.10 -9.16
C ASP A 28 -8.69 -5.60 -9.12
N LEU A 29 -8.52 -4.96 -10.28
CA LEU A 29 -8.20 -3.52 -10.33
C LEU A 29 -9.36 -2.66 -9.84
N ALA A 30 -10.60 -3.00 -10.22
CA ALA A 30 -11.79 -2.30 -9.73
C ALA A 30 -11.91 -2.41 -8.21
N ILE A 31 -11.76 -3.62 -7.67
CA ILE A 31 -11.80 -3.88 -6.23
C ILE A 31 -10.66 -3.15 -5.49
N CYS A 32 -9.44 -3.19 -6.01
CA CYS A 32 -8.28 -2.56 -5.36
C CYS A 32 -8.44 -1.02 -5.24
N ARG A 33 -8.99 -0.39 -6.28
CA ARG A 33 -9.26 1.06 -6.32
C ARG A 33 -10.43 1.47 -5.42
N ASP A 34 -11.41 0.60 -5.25
CA ASP A 34 -12.58 0.89 -4.42
C ASP A 34 -12.21 0.94 -2.94
N ARG A 35 -12.34 2.13 -2.33
CA ARG A 35 -12.08 2.32 -0.89
C ARG A 35 -13.21 1.83 0.00
N GLN A 36 -14.38 1.56 -0.58
CA GLN A 36 -15.56 1.05 0.12
C GLN A 36 -15.65 -0.48 0.08
N ALA A 37 -14.86 -1.12 -0.78
CA ALA A 37 -14.73 -2.56 -0.83
C ALA A 37 -14.37 -3.12 0.56
N GLU A 38 -14.85 -4.33 0.82
CA GLU A 38 -14.51 -5.09 2.01
C GLU A 38 -12.99 -5.18 2.17
N LEU A 39 -12.48 -4.96 3.39
CA LEU A 39 -11.06 -4.74 3.63
C LEU A 39 -10.19 -5.90 3.17
N GLN A 40 -10.62 -7.14 3.43
CA GLN A 40 -9.91 -8.35 3.05
C GLN A 40 -9.92 -8.56 1.54
N ALA A 41 -11.07 -8.41 0.88
CA ALA A 41 -11.22 -8.49 -0.57
C ALA A 41 -10.33 -7.46 -1.28
N ARG A 42 -10.34 -6.22 -0.78
CA ARG A 42 -9.48 -5.15 -1.29
C ARG A 42 -8.01 -5.46 -1.14
N ALA A 43 -7.60 -5.95 0.03
CA ALA A 43 -6.21 -6.35 0.28
C ALA A 43 -5.77 -7.47 -0.67
N THR A 44 -6.58 -8.51 -0.81
CA THR A 44 -6.30 -9.64 -1.70
C THR A 44 -6.18 -9.19 -3.17
N ALA A 45 -7.11 -8.38 -3.66
CA ALA A 45 -7.09 -7.88 -5.03
C ALA A 45 -5.84 -7.04 -5.32
N CYS A 46 -5.49 -6.11 -4.43
CA CYS A 46 -4.26 -5.32 -4.57
C CYS A 46 -3.00 -6.20 -4.53
N ASP A 47 -2.95 -7.21 -3.66
CA ASP A 47 -1.81 -8.12 -3.56
C ASP A 47 -1.64 -9.00 -4.80
N ASN A 48 -2.73 -9.52 -5.36
CA ASN A 48 -2.72 -10.28 -6.61
C ASN A 48 -2.11 -9.46 -7.75
N LEU A 49 -2.55 -8.20 -7.89
CA LEU A 49 -2.06 -7.28 -8.91
C LEU A 49 -0.57 -6.97 -8.74
N LEU A 50 -0.11 -6.75 -7.51
CA LEU A 50 1.31 -6.50 -7.22
C LEU A 50 2.17 -7.74 -7.51
N ASN A 51 1.72 -8.91 -7.09
CA ASN A 51 2.46 -10.17 -7.25
C ASN A 51 2.57 -10.59 -8.72
N ALA A 52 1.55 -10.28 -9.52
CA ALA A 52 1.55 -10.51 -10.96
C ALA A 52 2.23 -9.38 -11.76
N ASP A 53 2.71 -8.32 -11.09
CA ASP A 53 3.21 -7.07 -11.70
C ASP A 53 2.25 -6.49 -12.76
N ARG A 54 0.94 -6.54 -12.48
CA ARG A 54 -0.15 -6.10 -13.38
C ARG A 54 -0.66 -4.69 -13.08
N VAL A 55 0.02 -3.93 -12.23
CA VAL A 55 -0.31 -2.53 -11.90
C VAL A 55 0.92 -1.63 -11.99
N ALA A 56 0.72 -0.39 -12.42
CA ALA A 56 1.79 0.60 -12.57
C ALA A 56 1.32 1.99 -12.11
N GLY A 57 2.28 2.92 -11.98
CA GLY A 57 2.02 4.32 -11.63
C GLY A 57 1.16 4.48 -10.37
N LYS A 58 0.13 5.33 -10.47
CA LYS A 58 -0.78 5.64 -9.36
C LYS A 58 -1.56 4.43 -8.84
N ASP A 59 -1.87 3.45 -9.71
CA ASP A 59 -2.55 2.23 -9.26
C ASP A 59 -1.64 1.34 -8.45
N LYS A 60 -0.36 1.26 -8.85
CA LYS A 60 0.66 0.57 -8.05
C LYS A 60 0.89 1.30 -6.72
N ALA A 61 0.86 2.63 -6.69
CA ALA A 61 0.91 3.40 -5.45
C ALA A 61 -0.29 3.10 -4.53
N ILE A 62 -1.51 3.01 -5.08
CA ILE A 62 -2.71 2.61 -4.33
C ILE A 62 -2.53 1.20 -3.76
N ALA A 63 -2.14 0.23 -4.58
CA ALA A 63 -1.96 -1.15 -4.14
C ALA A 63 -0.88 -1.27 -3.04
N LEU A 64 0.26 -0.58 -3.21
CA LEU A 64 1.32 -0.52 -2.20
C LEU A 64 0.84 0.14 -0.90
N SER A 65 -0.03 1.16 -0.96
CA SER A 65 -0.61 1.76 0.26
C SER A 65 -1.53 0.80 1.00
N VAL A 66 -2.29 -0.03 0.27
CA VAL A 66 -3.14 -1.06 0.86
C VAL A 66 -2.26 -2.13 1.53
N ARG A 67 -1.21 -2.60 0.85
CA ARG A 67 -0.22 -3.52 1.43
C ARG A 67 0.46 -2.92 2.66
N GLY A 68 0.87 -1.65 2.60
CA GLY A 68 1.45 -0.92 3.73
C GLY A 68 0.52 -0.85 4.94
N ASN A 69 -0.77 -0.60 4.73
CA ASN A 69 -1.76 -0.63 5.81
C ASN A 69 -1.92 -2.03 6.42
N THR A 70 -1.93 -3.08 5.59
CA THR A 70 -1.94 -4.47 6.06
C THR A 70 -0.70 -4.79 6.91
N LEU A 71 0.48 -4.32 6.52
CA LEU A 71 1.72 -4.49 7.29
C LEU A 71 1.68 -3.74 8.63
N ILE A 72 1.15 -2.52 8.66
CA ILE A 72 0.91 -1.77 9.92
C ILE A 72 0.00 -2.56 10.86
N ASN A 73 -1.08 -3.15 10.36
CA ASN A 73 -1.99 -3.98 11.16
C ASN A 73 -1.30 -5.23 11.72
N LYS A 74 -0.34 -5.79 10.97
CA LYS A 74 0.54 -6.89 11.40
C LYS A 74 1.70 -6.43 12.30
N ARG A 75 1.81 -5.12 12.57
CA ARG A 75 2.90 -4.47 13.31
C ARG A 75 4.28 -4.58 12.65
N ASP A 76 4.30 -4.87 11.35
CA ASP A 76 5.52 -4.89 10.54
C ASP A 76 5.79 -3.49 9.97
N TYR A 77 6.25 -2.61 10.84
CA TYR A 77 6.40 -1.19 10.50
C TYR A 77 7.58 -0.92 9.56
N VAL A 78 8.61 -1.76 9.59
CA VAL A 78 9.80 -1.61 8.72
C VAL A 78 9.40 -1.83 7.27
N HIS A 79 8.81 -2.98 6.95
CA HIS A 79 8.36 -3.25 5.59
C HIS A 79 7.20 -2.33 5.18
N ALA A 80 6.36 -1.88 6.12
CA ALA A 80 5.34 -0.87 5.84
C ALA A 80 5.97 0.43 5.32
N ILE A 81 7.01 0.94 5.99
CA ILE A 81 7.71 2.17 5.57
C ILE A 81 8.34 2.00 4.19
N GLU A 82 8.93 0.84 3.91
CA GLU A 82 9.52 0.54 2.60
C GLU A 82 8.49 0.60 1.48
N VAL A 83 7.39 -0.17 1.59
CA VAL A 83 6.37 -0.21 0.52
C VAL A 83 5.65 1.13 0.37
N LEU A 84 5.47 1.87 1.47
CA LEU A 84 4.85 3.20 1.44
C LEU A 84 5.79 4.26 0.85
N SER A 85 7.09 4.12 1.04
CA SER A 85 8.07 4.99 0.37
C SER A 85 8.07 4.74 -1.14
N THR A 86 8.07 3.47 -1.56
CA THR A 86 7.89 3.14 -2.98
C THR A 86 6.57 3.66 -3.55
N ALA A 87 5.48 3.63 -2.77
CA ALA A 87 4.21 4.22 -3.19
C ALA A 87 4.34 5.74 -3.44
N LEU A 88 5.10 6.44 -2.60
CA LEU A 88 5.33 7.88 -2.71
C LEU A 88 6.33 8.25 -3.81
N ASP A 89 7.25 7.35 -4.16
CA ASP A 89 8.10 7.54 -5.35
C ASP A 89 7.26 7.48 -6.65
N LEU A 90 6.19 6.67 -6.65
CA LEU A 90 5.26 6.53 -7.78
C LEU A 90 4.19 7.62 -7.83
N ASP A 91 3.69 8.06 -6.68
CA ASP A 91 2.73 9.16 -6.55
C ASP A 91 3.06 10.03 -5.32
N PRO A 92 3.92 11.06 -5.49
CA PRO A 92 4.39 11.91 -4.39
C PRO A 92 3.28 12.73 -3.71
N ASP A 93 2.13 12.91 -4.37
CA ASP A 93 1.00 13.66 -3.85
C ASP A 93 -0.03 12.74 -3.15
N TYR A 94 0.25 11.44 -3.06
CA TYR A 94 -0.70 10.48 -2.50
C TYR A 94 -0.77 10.56 -0.98
N VAL A 95 -1.62 11.47 -0.49
CA VAL A 95 -1.74 11.79 0.94
C VAL A 95 -2.13 10.62 1.84
N VAL A 96 -2.76 9.57 1.29
CA VAL A 96 -3.06 8.34 2.05
C VAL A 96 -1.76 7.61 2.40
N ALA A 97 -0.83 7.49 1.44
CA ALA A 97 0.47 6.88 1.67
C ALA A 97 1.33 7.71 2.64
N LEU A 98 1.32 9.04 2.51
CA LEU A 98 1.98 9.94 3.48
C LEU A 98 1.46 9.70 4.91
N ASN A 99 0.14 9.69 5.09
CA ASN A 99 -0.45 9.44 6.41
C ASN A 99 -0.12 8.05 6.95
N LEU A 100 -0.14 7.01 6.11
CA LEU A 100 0.20 5.66 6.55
C LEU A 100 1.69 5.53 6.91
N ARG A 101 2.60 6.19 6.16
CA ARG A 101 4.03 6.13 6.47
C ARG A 101 4.32 6.88 7.77
N GLY A 102 3.67 8.04 7.96
CA GLY A 102 3.71 8.75 9.22
C GLY A 102 3.21 7.91 10.40
N LEU A 103 2.13 7.13 10.20
CA LEU A 103 1.63 6.20 11.22
C LEU A 103 2.64 5.09 11.52
N ALA A 104 3.30 4.52 10.50
CA ALA A 104 4.33 3.52 10.71
C ALA A 104 5.53 4.08 11.51
N HIS A 105 6.01 5.28 11.17
CA HIS A 105 7.04 5.98 11.94
C HIS A 105 6.61 6.23 13.40
N GLU A 106 5.38 6.72 13.61
CA GLU A 106 4.84 6.97 14.95
C GLU A 106 4.81 5.69 15.79
N ARG A 107 4.41 4.56 15.20
CA ARG A 107 4.38 3.26 15.88
C ARG A 107 5.77 2.73 16.22
N ARG A 108 6.81 3.21 15.53
CA ARG A 108 8.23 2.95 15.86
C ARG A 108 8.82 3.97 16.85
N GLY A 109 8.06 4.98 17.26
CA GLY A 109 8.54 6.06 18.13
C GLY A 109 9.34 7.13 17.40
N GLU A 110 9.32 7.13 16.07
CA GLU A 110 10.04 8.07 15.21
C GLU A 110 9.18 9.34 14.98
N ASP A 111 8.84 10.02 16.07
CA ASP A 111 7.81 11.07 16.08
C ASP A 111 8.11 12.25 15.14
N ASP A 112 9.39 12.59 14.94
CA ASP A 112 9.75 13.69 14.03
C ASP A 112 9.52 13.34 12.56
N LEU A 113 9.82 12.09 12.17
CA LEU A 113 9.53 11.59 10.83
C LEU A 113 8.03 11.49 10.60
N ALA A 114 7.29 11.00 11.60
CA ALA A 114 5.83 10.95 11.57
C ALA A 114 5.21 12.35 11.39
N MET A 115 5.67 13.34 12.17
CA MET A 115 5.22 14.73 12.05
C MET A 115 5.52 15.32 10.67
N ALA A 116 6.68 15.02 10.09
CA ALA A 116 7.03 15.48 8.74
C ALA A 116 6.04 14.95 7.68
N ASP A 117 5.75 13.65 7.70
CA ASP A 117 4.79 13.02 6.79
C ASP A 117 3.37 13.55 6.98
N TYR A 118 2.91 13.70 8.23
CA TYR A 118 1.60 14.28 8.52
C TYR A 118 1.47 15.74 8.06
N ASN A 119 2.51 16.55 8.27
CA ASN A 119 2.52 17.93 7.82
C ASN A 119 2.51 18.02 6.29
N LEU A 120 3.27 17.17 5.61
CA LEU A 120 3.27 17.12 4.15
C LEU A 120 1.90 16.68 3.61
N ALA A 121 1.26 15.68 4.22
CA ALA A 121 -0.10 15.27 3.84
C ALA A 121 -1.11 16.43 3.94
N LEU A 122 -1.00 17.25 4.99
CA LEU A 122 -1.85 18.44 5.20
C LEU A 122 -1.49 19.59 4.26
N GLN A 123 -0.22 19.76 3.90
CA GLN A 123 0.19 20.74 2.89
C GLN A 123 -0.40 20.39 1.52
N LYS A 124 -0.39 19.10 1.15
CA LYS A 124 -0.93 18.60 -0.12
C LYS A 124 -2.45 18.62 -0.15
N ARG A 125 -3.11 18.26 0.96
CA ARG A 125 -4.57 18.28 1.08
C ARG A 125 -4.98 18.72 2.49
N PRO A 126 -5.19 20.03 2.71
CA PRO A 126 -5.56 20.57 4.02
C PRO A 126 -6.86 19.99 4.60
N ALA A 127 -7.80 19.58 3.74
CA ALA A 127 -9.06 18.95 4.15
C ALA A 127 -8.92 17.46 4.55
N TYR A 128 -7.73 16.86 4.46
CA TYR A 128 -7.53 15.48 4.88
C TYR A 128 -7.40 15.39 6.40
N GLY A 129 -8.52 15.12 7.07
CA GLY A 129 -8.62 15.21 8.54
C GLY A 129 -7.74 14.25 9.34
N VAL A 130 -7.40 13.07 8.80
CA VAL A 130 -6.74 11.99 9.55
C VAL A 130 -5.37 12.40 10.12
N PRO A 131 -4.46 13.04 9.33
CA PRO A 131 -3.21 13.58 9.86
C PRO A 131 -3.34 14.53 11.08
N TYR A 132 -4.41 15.31 11.20
CA TYR A 132 -4.58 16.20 12.37
C TYR A 132 -4.72 15.39 13.67
N ASN A 133 -5.51 14.32 13.63
CA ASN A 133 -5.67 13.43 14.78
C ASN A 133 -4.34 12.80 15.19
N ASN A 134 -3.58 12.30 14.23
CA ASN A 134 -2.31 11.63 14.52
C ASN A 134 -1.24 12.60 15.06
N ARG A 135 -1.19 13.83 14.55
CA ARG A 135 -0.35 14.89 15.14
C ARG A 135 -0.74 15.19 16.59
N GLY A 136 -2.04 15.17 16.90
CA GLY A 136 -2.56 15.34 18.26
C GLY A 136 -2.03 14.28 19.23
N VAL A 137 -1.97 13.02 18.80
CA VAL A 137 -1.40 11.92 19.59
C VAL A 137 0.07 12.18 19.94
N ILE A 138 0.87 12.59 18.96
CA ILE A 138 2.29 12.92 19.16
C ILE A 138 2.46 14.11 20.11
N GLN A 139 1.68 15.17 19.92
CA GLN A 139 1.71 16.37 20.76
C GLN A 139 1.35 16.05 22.22
N ALA A 140 0.31 15.25 22.45
CA ALA A 140 -0.09 14.81 23.78
C ALA A 140 1.02 14.01 24.49
N ARG A 141 1.67 13.08 23.77
CA ARG A 141 2.82 12.31 24.29
C ARG A 141 3.99 13.21 24.67
N ARG A 142 4.32 14.21 23.84
CA ARG A 142 5.38 15.19 24.13
C ARG A 142 5.05 16.06 25.35
N GLY A 143 3.82 16.55 25.44
CA GLY A 143 3.35 17.33 26.59
C GLY A 143 3.40 16.54 27.90
N ALA A 144 2.95 15.28 27.88
CA ALA A 144 3.01 14.40 29.05
C ALA A 144 4.46 14.14 29.51
N LYS A 145 5.40 13.95 28.57
CA LYS A 145 6.82 13.76 28.88
C LYS A 145 7.42 14.98 29.58
N ILE A 146 7.11 16.19 29.09
CA ILE A 146 7.57 17.44 29.69
C ILE A 146 7.04 17.57 31.13
N PHE A 147 5.75 17.29 31.33
CA PHE A 147 5.12 17.39 32.64
C PHE A 147 5.72 16.44 33.69
N ILE A 148 6.09 15.22 33.29
CA ILE A 148 6.76 14.26 34.20
C ILE A 148 8.16 14.74 34.56
N LEU A 149 8.94 15.26 33.61
CA LEU A 149 10.29 15.75 33.87
C LEU A 149 10.30 16.95 34.82
N LEU A 150 9.31 17.83 34.73
CA LEU A 150 9.17 18.98 35.63
C LEU A 150 8.85 18.54 37.07
N ARG A 151 7.98 17.54 37.27
CA ARG A 151 7.64 17.02 38.62
C ARG A 151 8.64 16.04 39.21
N GLY A 152 9.47 15.39 38.39
CA GLY A 152 10.55 14.50 38.84
C GLY A 152 11.80 15.23 39.31
N SER A 153 11.86 16.56 39.18
CA SER A 153 12.97 17.40 39.62
C SER A 153 12.72 18.02 41.01
N ASP A 154 11.54 17.78 41.60
CA ASP A 154 11.08 18.39 42.86
C ASP A 154 11.14 17.41 44.07
N VAL A 155 11.95 16.35 44.01
CA VAL A 155 12.17 15.39 45.13
C VAL A 155 13.64 15.20 45.43
#